data_AF-A0A938CKX2-F1
#
_entry.id   AF-A0A938CKX2-F1
#
_cell.length_a   1.000
_cell.length_b   1.000
_cell.length_c   1.000
_cell.angle_alpha   90.00
_cell.angle_beta   90.00
_cell.angle_gamma   90.00
#
_symmetry.space_group_name_H-M   'P 1'
#
loop_
_entity.id
_entity.type
_entity.pdbx_description
1 polymer ?
#
loop_
_entity_poly.entity_id
_entity_poly.type
_entity_poly.pdbx_seq_one_letter_code
_entity_poly.pdbx_strand_id
1 'polypeptide(L)' 'MKLIDVIAGARPNFMKVAPIIRGLEARARKILSYRLVHT' A
#
# COMPACT_ATOMS: atom_id res chain seq x y z
N MET A 1 -15.28 0.58 6.79
CA MET A 1 -13.80 0.62 6.76
C MET A 1 -13.38 0.97 5.34
N LYS A 2 -12.51 1.97 5.12
CA LYS A 2 -12.13 2.37 3.75
C LYS A 2 -11.05 1.44 3.21
N LEU A 3 -11.18 1.00 1.95
CA LEU A 3 -10.20 0.16 1.27
C LEU A 3 -9.37 1.01 0.30
N ILE A 4 -8.05 0.84 0.33
CA ILE A 4 -7.11 1.53 -0.56
C ILE A 4 -6.38 0.51 -1.43
N ASP A 5 -6.44 0.69 -2.74
CA ASP A 5 -5.67 -0.09 -3.70
C ASP A 5 -4.37 0.62 -4.04
N VAL A 6 -3.25 -0.02 -3.72
CA VAL A 6 -1.91 0.45 -4.10
C VAL A 6 -1.48 -0.35 -5.31
N ILE A 7 -1.48 0.27 -6.49
CA ILE A 7 -1.09 -0.38 -7.75
C ILE A 7 0.31 0.12 -8.13
N ALA A 8 1.28 -0.79 -8.19
CA ALA A 8 2.65 -0.48 -8.61
C ALA A 8 3.06 -1.39 -9.77
N GLY A 9 3.58 -0.79 -10.85
CA GLY A 9 4.19 -1.52 -11.96
C GLY A 9 5.60 -2.04 -11.60
N ALA A 10 6.46 -2.26 -12.60
CA ALA A 10 7.83 -2.80 -12.50
C ALA A 10 8.59 -2.61 -11.17
N ARG A 11 9.46 -3.58 -10.82
CA ARG A 11 10.27 -3.67 -9.58
C ARG A 11 10.74 -2.34 -8.95
N PRO A 12 11.33 -1.36 -9.68
CA PRO A 12 11.73 -0.08 -9.08
C PRO A 12 10.59 0.72 -8.45
N ASN A 13 9.34 0.55 -8.89
CA ASN A 13 8.18 1.21 -8.29
C ASN A 13 7.84 0.65 -6.91
N PHE A 14 8.05 -0.66 -6.66
CA PHE A 14 7.86 -1.27 -5.33
C PHE A 14 8.77 -0.65 -4.28
N MET A 15 10.03 -0.41 -4.64
CA MET A 15 10.97 0.26 -3.75
C MET A 15 10.49 1.66 -3.37
N LYS A 16 9.90 2.39 -4.34
CA LYS A 16 9.39 3.75 -4.13
C LYS A 16 8.12 3.80 -3.28
N VAL A 17 7.22 2.82 -3.41
CA VAL A 17 5.97 2.80 -2.63
C VAL A 17 6.13 2.18 -1.23
N ALA A 18 7.27 1.55 -0.92
CA ALA A 18 7.51 0.93 0.38
C ALA A 18 7.30 1.88 1.59
N PRO A 19 7.74 3.15 1.57
CA PRO A 19 7.43 4.09 2.66
C PRO A 19 5.93 4.38 2.82
N ILE A 20 5.17 4.39 1.72
CA ILE A 20 3.71 4.60 1.74
C ILE A 20 3.04 3.38 2.37
N ILE A 21 3.42 2.16 1.97
CA ILE A 21 2.92 0.90 2.55
C ILE A 21 3.10 0.91 4.08
N ARG A 22 4.30 1.26 4.58
CA ARG A 22 4.58 1.35 6.03
C ARG A 22 3.66 2.36 6.73
N GLY A 23 3.39 3.50 6.10
CA GLY A 23 2.46 4.50 6.62
C GLY A 23 0.99 4.05 6.65
N LEU A 24 0.61 3.19 5.71
CA LEU A 24 -0.71 2.54 5.66
C LEU A 24 -0.83 1.45 6.74
N GLU A 25 0.20 0.61 6.90
CA GLU A 25 0.25 -0.45 7.92
C GLU A 25 0.07 0.09 9.34
N ALA A 26 0.67 1.23 9.66
CA ALA A 26 0.50 1.91 10.94
C ALA A 26 -0.97 2.28 11.25
N ARG A 27 -1.82 2.36 10.22
CA ARG A 27 -3.26 2.70 10.30
C ARG A 27 -4.20 1.53 9.97
N ALA A 28 -3.67 0.44 9.40
CA ALA A 28 -4.40 -0.64 8.73
C ALA A 28 -5.26 -1.55 9.64
N ARG A 29 -5.34 -1.25 10.95
CA ARG A 29 -6.16 -2.00 11.91
C ARG A 29 -7.19 -1.16 12.67
N LYS A 30 -7.16 0.17 12.50
CA LYS A 30 -8.06 1.08 13.23
C LYS A 30 -9.10 1.75 12.33
N ILE A 31 -8.80 1.98 11.05
CA ILE A 31 -9.61 2.90 10.21
C ILE A 31 -9.69 2.50 8.73
N LEU A 32 -8.70 1.76 8.21
CA LEU A 32 -8.63 1.40 6.80
C LEU A 32 -8.02 0.03 6.57
N SER A 33 -8.26 -0.53 5.39
CA SER A 33 -7.57 -1.69 4.85
C SER A 33 -6.86 -1.29 3.57
N TYR A 34 -5.82 -2.05 3.19
CA TYR A 34 -5.14 -1.83 1.92
C TYR A 34 -4.78 -3.17 1.28
N ARG A 35 -4.62 -3.17 -0.05
CA ARG A 35 -3.98 -4.26 -0.78
C ARG A 35 -2.99 -3.68 -1.80
N LEU A 36 -1.91 -4.43 -2.01
CA LEU A 36 -0.88 -4.10 -2.99
C LEU A 36 -1.08 -4.99 -4.22
N VAL A 37 -1.26 -4.37 -5.38
CA VAL A 37 -1.40 -5.05 -6.67
C VAL A 37 -0.17 -4.75 -7.52
N HIS A 38 0.40 -5.79 -8.11
CA HIS A 38 1.55 -5.71 -9.00
C HIS A 38 1.21 -6.21 -10.40
N THR A 39 1.84 -5.60 -11.41
CA THR A 39 1.78 -6.02 -12.82
C THR A 39 3.17 -6.27 -13.34
#